data_AF-A0A6N1YGN7-F1
#
_entry.id   AF-A0A6N1YGN7-F1
#
_cell.length_a   1.000
_cell.length_b   1.000
_cell.length_c   1.000
_cell.angle_alpha   90.00
_cell.angle_beta   90.00
_cell.angle_gamma   90.00
#
_symmetry.space_group_name_H-M   'P 1'
#
loop_
_entity.id
_entity.type
_entity.pdbx_description
1 polymer ?
#
loop_
_entity_poly.entity_id
_entity_poly.type
_entity_poly.pdbx_seq_one_letter_code
_entity_poly.pdbx_strand_id
1 'polypeptide(L)' 'MSELSKRSTVYFEPSIHHALKIKAASTHQSVSEVVNDAMRHALREPEFKS' A
#
# COMPACT_ATOMS: atom_id res chain seq x y z
N MET A 1 -10.03 -11.62 13.79
CA MET A 1 -10.43 -11.40 12.38
C MET A 1 -9.19 -11.56 11.53
N SER A 2 -8.89 -12.81 11.18
CA SER A 2 -7.68 -13.23 10.46
C SER A 2 -8.03 -13.54 9.01
N GLU A 3 -8.61 -12.59 8.29
CA GLU A 3 -8.60 -12.71 6.83
C GLU A 3 -7.15 -12.54 6.38
N LEU A 4 -6.58 -13.68 6.04
CA LEU A 4 -5.17 -13.97 5.79
C LEU A 4 -4.54 -12.89 4.90
N SER A 5 -3.60 -12.14 5.46
CA SER A 5 -2.67 -11.32 4.68
C SER A 5 -2.05 -12.20 3.60
N LYS A 6 -2.45 -12.01 2.33
CA LYS A 6 -1.87 -12.72 1.19
C LYS A 6 -0.49 -12.10 0.90
N ARG A 7 0.54 -12.94 0.89
CA ARG A 7 1.89 -12.49 0.53
C ARG A 7 2.02 -12.41 -0.99
N SER A 8 2.38 -11.23 -1.49
CA SER A 8 2.70 -11.00 -2.89
C SER A 8 4.08 -10.37 -3.00
N THR A 9 4.82 -10.71 -4.05
CA THR A 9 6.11 -10.09 -4.37
C THR A 9 5.88 -9.06 -5.46
N VAL A 10 6.23 -7.80 -5.19
CA VAL A 10 6.09 -6.68 -6.12
C VAL A 10 7.46 -6.02 -6.27
N TYR A 11 7.88 -5.80 -7.51
CA TYR A 11 9.08 -5.02 -7.80
C TYR A 11 8.72 -3.55 -7.85
N PHE A 12 9.41 -2.73 -7.05
CA PHE A 12 9.30 -1.28 -7.07
C PHE A 12 10.55 -0.68 -7.69
N GLU A 13 10.39 0.47 -8.34
CA GLU A 13 11.55 1.30 -8.67
C GLU A 13 12.33 1.68 -7.40
N PRO A 14 13.67 1.81 -7.45
CA PRO A 14 14.48 2.10 -6.27
C PRO A 14 14.07 3.39 -5.55
N SER A 15 13.68 4.42 -6.30
CA SER A 15 13.20 5.71 -5.80
C SER A 15 11.88 5.54 -5.02
N ILE A 16 10.93 4.79 -5.57
CA ILE A 16 9.64 4.50 -4.94
C ILE A 16 9.83 3.68 -3.66
N HIS A 17 10.65 2.64 -3.71
CA HIS A 17 10.94 1.81 -2.54
C HIS A 17 11.58 2.63 -1.40
N HIS A 18 12.47 3.58 -1.73
CA HIS A 18 13.06 4.48 -0.74
C HIS A 18 12.00 5.40 -0.10
N ALA A 19 11.14 6.01 -0.91
CA ALA A 19 10.06 6.86 -0.43
C ALA A 19 9.07 6.09 0.47
N LEU A 20 8.73 4.85 0.10
CA LEU A 20 7.88 3.97 0.92
C LEU A 20 8.49 3.71 2.30
N LYS A 21 9.80 3.44 2.38
CA LYS A 21 10.49 3.24 3.66
C LYS A 21 10.50 4.49 4.54
N ILE A 22 10.75 5.66 3.95
CA ILE A 22 10.70 6.93 4.69
C ILE A 22 9.28 7.16 5.23
N LYS A 23 8.26 6.97 4.40
CA LYS A 23 6.87 7.18 4.81
C LYS A 23 6.47 6.24 5.94
N ALA A 24 6.75 4.94 5.80
CA ALA A 24 6.51 3.94 6.84
C ALA A 24 7.17 4.31 8.18
N ALA A 25 8.45 4.71 8.16
CA ALA A 25 9.15 5.17 9.35
C ALA A 25 8.52 6.42 9.96
N SER A 26 8.10 7.40 9.15
CA SER A 26 7.48 8.64 9.62
C SER A 26 6.11 8.43 10.26
N THR A 27 5.33 7.43 9.79
CA THR A 27 3.97 7.16 10.28
C THR A 27 3.92 6.04 11.31
N HIS A 28 5.06 5.46 11.68
CA HIS A 28 5.14 4.28 12.57
C HIS A 28 4.31 3.10 12.04
N GLN A 29 4.22 2.96 10.72
CA GLN A 29 3.53 1.87 10.04
C GLN A 29 4.55 0.97 9.35
N SER A 30 4.14 -0.26 9.03
CA SER A 30 4.88 -1.13 8.14
C SER A 30 4.76 -0.67 6.68
N VAL A 31 5.74 -1.05 5.84
CA VAL A 31 5.68 -0.80 4.39
C VAL A 31 4.44 -1.43 3.76
N SER A 32 4.05 -2.63 4.21
CA SER A 32 2.86 -3.32 3.73
C SER A 32 1.56 -2.55 4.03
N GLU A 33 1.45 -1.93 5.20
CA GLU A 33 0.30 -1.07 5.54
C GLU A 33 0.25 0.17 4.65
N VAL A 34 1.38 0.86 4.46
CA VAL A 34 1.46 2.03 3.57
C VAL A 34 1.07 1.68 2.14
N VAL A 35 1.52 0.54 1.63
CA VAL A 35 1.17 0.05 0.30
C VAL A 35 -0.32 -0.31 0.23
N ASN A 36 -0.86 -1.02 1.22
CA ASN A 36 -2.27 -1.38 1.24
C ASN A 36 -3.18 -0.14 1.25
N ASP A 37 -2.84 0.87 2.05
CA ASP A 37 -3.60 2.12 2.11
C ASP A 37 -3.56 2.84 0.76
N ALA A 38 -2.37 2.99 0.17
CA ALA A 38 -2.22 3.60 -1.16
C ALA A 38 -3.04 2.85 -2.23
N MET A 39 -3.03 1.52 -2.21
CA MET A 39 -3.82 0.69 -3.14
C MET A 39 -5.32 0.85 -2.91
N ARG A 40 -5.80 0.93 -1.66
CA ARG A 40 -7.21 1.21 -1.36
C ARG A 40 -7.67 2.57 -1.84
N HIS A 41 -6.79 3.56 -1.88
CA HIS A 41 -7.09 4.88 -2.43
C HIS A 41 -7.04 4.87 -3.96
N ALA A 42 -6.07 4.19 -4.57
CA ALA A 42 -5.88 4.13 -6.01
C ALA A 42 -6.91 3.24 -6.73
N LEU A 43 -7.32 2.13 -6.11
CA LEU A 43 -8.31 1.17 -6.62
C LEU A 43 -9.74 1.49 -6.20
N ARG A 44 -9.96 2.61 -5.49
CA ARG A 44 -11.33 3.06 -5.21
C ARG A 44 -11.90 3.55 -6.53
N GLU A 45 -12.59 2.67 -7.24
CA GLU A 45 -13.45 3.10 -8.33
C GLU A 45 -14.42 4.16 -7.76
N PRO A 46 -14.57 5.33 -8.38
CA PRO A 46 -15.76 6.11 -8.13
C PRO A 46 -16.92 5.18 -8.50
N GLU A 47 -17.85 4.97 -7.58
CA GLU A 47 -19.08 4.25 -7.86
C GLU A 47 -19.84 5.03 -8.94
N PHE A 48 -19.52 4.81 -10.22
CA PHE A 48 -20.32 5.32 -11.31
C PHE A 48 -21.55 4.42 -11.38
N LYS A 49 -22.48 4.65 -10.45
CA LYS A 49 -23.85 4.20 -10.57
C LYS A 49 -24.45 4.94 -11.75
N SER A 50 -24.62 4.22 -12.85
CA SER A 50 -25.54 4.57 -13.91
C SER A 50 -26.55 3.45 -14.12
#